data_AF-A0A8J6AQ01-F1
#
_entry.id   AF-A0A8J6AQ01-F1
#
_cell.length_a   1.000
_cell.length_b   1.000
_cell.length_c   1.000
_cell.angle_alpha   90.00
_cell.angle_beta   90.00
_cell.angle_gamma   90.00
#
_symmetry.space_group_name_H-M   'P 1'
#
loop_
_entity.id
_entity.type
_entity.pdbx_description
1 polymer ?
#
loop_
_entity_poly.entity_id
_entity_poly.type
_entity_poly.pdbx_seq_one_letter_code
_entity_poly.pdbx_strand_id
1 'polypeptide(L)'
;MNLAEICDNAKKGREYALLGNYDSSMVYYQGVIQQIQRHCQSVRDPAVKGKWQQVRQELLEEYEQVKSIVSTLESFKIDKPPDFPVSCQDEPFRDPAVWPPPVPAEHR
;
A
#
# COMPACT_ATOMS: atom_id res chain seq x y z
N MET A 1 -23.63 -1.09 19.97
CA MET A 1 -22.49 -1.67 19.24
C MET A 1 -23.02 -2.88 18.50
N ASN A 2 -22.75 -2.99 17.19
CA ASN A 2 -23.15 -4.16 16.40
C ASN A 2 -21.93 -5.06 16.19
N LEU A 3 -21.90 -6.23 16.84
CA LEU A 3 -20.76 -7.15 16.78
C LEU A 3 -20.51 -7.67 15.35
N ALA A 4 -21.59 -7.94 14.61
CA ALA A 4 -21.49 -8.44 13.24
C ALA A 4 -20.80 -7.41 12.32
N GLU A 5 -21.17 -6.14 12.46
CA GLU A 5 -20.56 -5.04 11.71
C GLU A 5 -19.05 -4.92 11.99
N ILE A 6 -18.64 -5.09 13.25
CA ILE A 6 -17.23 -5.04 13.65
C ILE A 6 -16.44 -6.19 13.03
N CYS A 7 -16.98 -7.40 13.09
CA CYS A 7 -16.35 -8.56 12.46
C CYS A 7 -16.26 -8.41 10.94
N ASP A 8 -17.33 -7.94 10.30
CA ASP A 8 -17.36 -7.70 8.85
C ASP A 8 -16.36 -6.63 8.43
N ASN A 9 -16.28 -5.53 9.18
CA ASN A 9 -15.34 -4.44 8.89
C ASN A 9 -13.88 -4.87 9.12
N ALA A 10 -13.59 -5.64 10.17
CA ALA A 10 -12.25 -6.20 10.39
C ALA A 10 -11.87 -7.16 9.27
N LYS A 11 -12.80 -8.02 8.83
CA LYS A 11 -12.59 -8.92 7.69
C LYS A 11 -12.29 -8.14 6.41
N LYS A 12 -13.04 -7.08 6.11
CA LYS A 12 -12.79 -6.20 4.96
C LYS A 12 -11.43 -5.52 5.03
N GLY A 13 -11.01 -5.02 6.21
CA GLY A 13 -9.67 -4.46 6.39
C GLY A 13 -8.57 -5.44 6.00
N ARG A 14 -8.67 -6.68 6.48
CA ARG A 14 -7.73 -7.77 6.13
C ARG A 14 -7.76 -8.11 4.65
N GLU A 15 -8.95 -8.21 4.04
CA GLU A 15 -9.11 -8.50 2.62
C GLU A 15 -8.49 -7.41 1.75
N TYR A 16 -8.72 -6.13 2.07
CA TYR A 16 -8.09 -5.02 1.36
C TYR A 16 -6.57 -5.01 1.51
N ALA A 17 -6.03 -5.36 2.69
CA ALA A 17 -4.60 -5.51 2.90
C ALA A 17 -4.01 -6.59 1.99
N LEU A 18 -4.66 -7.76 1.90
CA LEU A 18 -4.23 -8.87 1.06
C LEU A 18 -4.30 -8.55 -0.44
N LEU A 19 -5.27 -7.72 -0.85
CA LEU A 19 -5.42 -7.25 -2.23
C LEU A 19 -4.50 -6.06 -2.58
N GLY A 20 -3.68 -5.60 -1.63
CA GLY A 20 -2.78 -4.46 -1.82
C GLY A 20 -3.47 -3.10 -1.82
N ASN A 21 -4.76 -3.02 -1.50
CA ASN A 21 -5.48 -1.77 -1.33
C ASN A 21 -5.29 -1.24 0.09
N TYR A 22 -4.08 -0.77 0.37
CA TYR A 22 -3.67 -0.37 1.72
C TYR A 22 -4.42 0.87 2.24
N ASP A 23 -4.79 1.81 1.36
CA ASP A 23 -5.57 2.99 1.73
C ASP A 23 -6.95 2.60 2.30
N SER A 24 -7.67 1.72 1.59
CA SER A 24 -8.97 1.23 2.07
C SER A 24 -8.80 0.41 3.34
N SER A 25 -7.80 -0.48 3.38
CA SER A 25 -7.46 -1.29 4.55
C SER A 25 -7.27 -0.44 5.82
N MET A 26 -6.44 0.61 5.74
CA MET A 26 -6.17 1.50 6.89
C MET A 26 -7.44 2.15 7.43
N VAL A 27 -8.34 2.60 6.57
CA VAL A 27 -9.62 3.22 6.98
C VAL A 27 -10.50 2.22 7.74
N TYR A 28 -10.59 0.98 7.27
CA TYR A 28 -11.36 -0.07 7.95
C TYR A 28 -10.78 -0.39 9.32
N TYR A 29 -9.45 -0.57 9.43
CA TYR A 29 -8.79 -0.81 10.72
C TYR A 29 -9.02 0.34 11.70
N GLN A 30 -8.79 1.58 11.28
CA GLN A 30 -8.99 2.75 12.14
C GLN A 30 -10.44 2.84 12.64
N GLY A 31 -11.41 2.59 11.75
CA GLY A 31 -12.83 2.56 12.10
C GLY A 31 -13.15 1.51 13.16
N VAL A 32 -12.72 0.27 12.96
CA VAL A 32 -12.99 -0.84 13.90
C VAL A 32 -12.31 -0.61 15.25
N ILE A 33 -11.05 -0.18 15.27
CA ILE A 33 -10.31 0.13 16.49
C ILE A 33 -11.05 1.20 17.31
N GLN A 34 -11.54 2.25 16.67
CA GLN A 34 -12.33 3.30 17.34
C GLN A 34 -13.69 2.79 17.83
N GLN A 35 -14.38 1.94 17.05
CA GLN A 35 -15.64 1.34 17.48
C GLN A 35 -15.45 0.48 18.74
N ILE A 36 -14.41 -0.36 18.78
CA ILE A 36 -14.07 -1.18 19.95
C ILE A 36 -13.68 -0.29 21.13
N GLN A 37 -12.87 0.74 20.92
CA GLN A 37 -12.49 1.67 21.98
C GLN A 37 -13.71 2.33 22.64
N ARG A 38 -14.68 2.81 21.85
CA ARG A 38 -15.93 3.37 22.38
C ARG A 38 -16.75 2.33 23.14
N HIS A 39 -16.80 1.09 22.65
CA HIS A 39 -17.47 0.03 23.37
C HIS A 39 -16.82 -0.26 24.74
N CYS A 40 -15.49 -0.34 24.80
CA CYS A 40 -14.75 -0.55 26.05
C CYS A 40 -15.03 0.50 27.13
N GLN A 41 -15.45 1.72 26.76
CA GLN A 41 -15.84 2.75 27.72
C GLN A 41 -17.23 2.48 28.34
N SER A 42 -18.11 1.80 27.61
CA SER A 42 -19.46 1.43 28.05
C SER A 42 -19.54 0.10 28.82
N VAL A 43 -18.53 -0.77 28.66
CA VAL A 43 -18.47 -2.09 29.31
C VAL A 43 -18.10 -1.94 30.79
N ARG A 44 -18.97 -2.47 31.67
CA ARG A 44 -18.78 -2.46 33.14
C ARG A 44 -17.99 -3.66 33.65
N ASP A 45 -18.18 -4.83 33.03
CA ASP A 45 -17.50 -6.06 33.44
C ASP A 45 -16.00 -6.00 33.07
N PRO A 46 -15.07 -6.03 34.06
CA PRO A 46 -13.64 -5.98 33.81
C PRO A 46 -13.12 -7.13 32.94
N ALA A 47 -13.68 -8.34 33.07
CA ALA A 47 -13.24 -9.50 32.30
C ALA A 47 -13.61 -9.36 30.82
N VAL A 48 -14.82 -8.88 30.53
CA VAL A 48 -15.27 -8.58 29.17
C VAL A 48 -14.48 -7.42 28.58
N LYS A 49 -14.21 -6.38 29.37
CA LYS A 49 -13.38 -5.24 28.95
C LYS A 49 -11.97 -5.69 28.57
N GLY A 50 -11.36 -6.59 29.35
CA GLY A 50 -10.04 -7.16 29.06
C GLY A 50 -10.00 -7.88 27.71
N LYS A 51 -11.00 -8.72 27.41
CA LYS A 51 -11.11 -9.40 26.10
C LYS A 51 -11.19 -8.42 24.94
N TRP A 52 -12.01 -7.36 25.08
CA TRP A 52 -12.10 -6.33 24.04
C TRP A 52 -10.82 -5.52 23.87
N GLN A 53 -10.09 -5.25 24.97
CA GLN A 53 -8.79 -4.61 24.88
C GLN A 53 -7.77 -5.49 24.17
N GLN A 54 -7.78 -6.81 24.40
CA GLN A 54 -6.93 -7.75 23.68
C GLN A 54 -7.22 -7.74 22.17
N VAL A 55 -8.48 -7.90 21.77
CA VAL A 55 -8.88 -7.84 20.35
C VAL A 55 -8.47 -6.51 19.71
N ARG A 56 -8.60 -5.39 20.45
CA ARG A 56 -8.17 -4.08 19.96
C ARG A 56 -6.65 -4.03 19.73
N GLN A 57 -5.85 -4.65 20.59
CA GLN A 57 -4.40 -4.69 20.43
C GLN A 57 -3.99 -5.52 19.22
N GLU A 58 -4.60 -6.69 19.03
CA GLU A 58 -4.35 -7.53 17.86
C GLU A 58 -4.63 -6.75 16.54
N LEU A 59 -5.76 -6.03 16.49
CA LEU A 59 -6.08 -5.18 15.34
C LEU A 59 -5.12 -3.99 15.16
N LEU A 60 -4.58 -3.45 16.25
CA LEU A 60 -3.61 -2.36 16.19
C LEU A 60 -2.27 -2.85 15.63
N GLU A 61 -1.84 -4.07 15.99
CA GLU A 61 -0.65 -4.71 15.44
C GLU A 61 -0.80 -4.94 13.93
N GLU A 62 -1.94 -5.49 13.49
CA GLU A 62 -2.26 -5.64 12.05
C GLU A 62 -2.25 -4.28 11.32
N TYR A 63 -2.80 -3.23 11.93
CA TYR A 63 -2.79 -1.89 11.37
C TYR A 63 -1.37 -1.31 11.21
N GLU A 64 -0.51 -1.45 12.22
CA GLU A 64 0.88 -0.97 12.13
C GLU A 64 1.70 -1.76 11.10
N GLN A 65 1.39 -3.05 10.88
CA GLN A 65 1.98 -3.82 9.77
C GLN A 65 1.60 -3.23 8.42
N VAL A 66 0.31 -2.93 8.19
CA VAL A 66 -0.16 -2.29 6.94
C VAL A 66 0.52 -0.94 6.75
N LYS A 67 0.61 -0.13 7.80
CA LYS A 67 1.27 1.18 7.77
C LYS A 67 2.77 1.07 7.46
N SER A 68 3.45 0.04 7.99
CA SER A 68 4.85 -0.24 7.64
C SER A 68 4.99 -0.56 6.15
N ILE A 69 4.08 -1.37 5.59
CA ILE A 69 4.07 -1.68 4.16
C ILE A 69 3.89 -0.40 3.33
N VAL A 70 2.92 0.44 3.69
CA VAL A 70 2.71 1.74 3.04
C VAL A 70 3.97 2.59 3.11
N SER A 71 4.61 2.70 4.27
CA SER A 71 5.86 3.46 4.42
C SER A 71 6.97 2.92 3.53
N THR A 72 7.10 1.60 3.40
CA THR A 72 8.07 0.99 2.49
C THR A 72 7.73 1.32 1.04
N LEU A 73 6.46 1.25 0.64
CA LEU A 73 6.01 1.62 -0.71
C LEU A 73 6.28 3.09 -1.04
N GLU A 74 6.03 4.01 -0.10
CA GLU A 74 6.32 5.43 -0.28
C GLU A 74 7.82 5.72 -0.41
N SER A 75 8.68 4.93 0.24
CA SER A 75 10.14 5.09 0.11
C SER A 75 10.63 4.88 -1.32
N PHE A 76 10.03 3.95 -2.08
CA PHE A 76 10.34 3.75 -3.50
C PHE A 76 9.95 4.94 -4.39
N LYS A 77 9.02 5.80 -3.94
CA LYS A 77 8.67 7.03 -4.67
C LYS A 77 9.68 8.16 -4.43
N ILE A 78 10.38 8.12 -3.30
CA ILE A 78 11.33 9.16 -2.87
C ILE A 78 12.71 8.92 -3.48
N ASP A 79 13.10 7.66 -3.69
CA ASP A 79 14.29 7.26 -4.46
C ASP A 79 14.07 7.42 -5.97
N LYS A 80 13.68 8.62 -6.41
CA LYS A 80 13.96 9.03 -7.79
C LYS A 80 15.49 9.23 -7.84
N PRO A 81 16.24 8.48 -8.68
CA PRO A 81 17.67 8.76 -8.83
C PRO A 81 17.84 10.25 -9.15
N PRO A 82 18.87 10.91 -8.58
CA PRO A 82 19.16 12.31 -8.90
C PRO A 82 19.17 12.39 -10.41
N ASP A 83 18.36 13.30 -10.96
CA ASP A 83 18.05 13.39 -12.37
C ASP A 83 19.27 12.94 -13.18
N PHE A 84 19.23 11.71 -13.71
CA PHE A 84 20.01 11.47 -14.90
C PHE A 84 19.56 12.60 -15.81
N PRO A 85 20.46 13.48 -16.26
CA PRO A 85 20.06 14.41 -17.28
C PRO A 85 19.58 13.51 -18.40
N VAL A 86 18.26 13.41 -18.55
CA VAL A 86 17.64 13.12 -19.81
C VAL A 86 18.05 14.32 -20.60
N SER A 87 19.24 14.20 -21.18
CA SER A 87 19.63 14.93 -22.34
C SER A 87 18.49 14.62 -23.30
N CYS A 88 17.50 15.51 -23.36
CA CYS A 88 16.79 15.78 -24.59
C CYS A 88 17.83 16.32 -25.58
N GLN A 89 18.84 15.50 -25.89
CA GLN A 89 19.51 15.56 -27.15
C GLN A 89 18.48 14.99 -28.10
N ASP A 90 17.83 15.90 -28.81
CA ASP A 90 17.21 15.70 -30.10
C ASP A 90 18.30 15.25 -31.13
N GLU A 91 19.10 14.24 -30.76
CA GLU A 91 20.03 13.55 -31.63
C GLU A 91 19.38 12.18 -31.86
N PRO A 92 18.95 11.86 -33.10
CA PRO A 92 18.41 10.55 -33.39
C PRO A 92 19.45 9.52 -33.01
N PHE A 93 19.13 8.74 -31.97
CA PHE A 93 19.96 7.67 -31.43
C PHE A 93 20.25 6.67 -32.56
N ARG A 94 21.33 6.90 -33.31
CA ARG A 94 21.81 5.96 -34.31
C ARG A 94 22.45 4.83 -33.54
N ASP A 95 21.67 3.77 -33.34
CA ASP A 95 22.18 2.51 -32.82
C ASP A 95 23.41 2.10 -33.64
N PRO A 96 24.60 1.95 -33.01
CA PRO A 96 25.84 1.63 -33.69
C PRO A 96 25.83 0.24 -34.36
N ALA A 97 24.82 -0.59 -34.11
CA ALA A 97 24.59 -1.86 -34.80
C ALA A 97 23.76 -1.73 -36.10
N VAL A 98 23.25 -0.53 -36.42
CA VAL A 98 22.45 -0.30 -37.63
C VAL A 98 23.36 -0.06 -38.82
N TRP A 99 23.57 -1.12 -39.61
CA TRP A 99 24.30 -1.03 -40.88
C TRP A 99 23.53 -0.14 -41.87
N PRO A 100 24.19 0.79 -42.58
CA PRO A 100 23.54 1.59 -43.61
C PRO A 100 23.04 0.69 -44.76
N PRO A 101 21.94 1.04 -45.45
CA PRO A 101 21.47 0.26 -46.58
C PRO A 101 22.58 0.13 -47.65
N PRO A 102 22.74 -1.04 -48.28
CA PRO A 102 23.77 -1.25 -49.28
C PRO A 102 23.58 -0.26 -50.44
N VAL A 103 24.68 0.36 -50.86
CA VAL A 103 24.68 1.24 -52.03
C VAL A 103 24.20 0.45 -53.26
N PRO A 104 23.21 0.95 -54.02
CA PRO A 104 22.77 0.28 -55.24
C PRO A 104 23.96 0.12 -56.18
N ALA A 105 24.13 -1.08 -56.73
CA ALA A 105 25.12 -1.30 -57.77
C ALA A 105 24.77 -0.41 -58.97
N GLU A 106 25.67 0.50 -59.32
CA GLU A 106 25.55 1.25 -60.56
C GLU A 106 25.69 0.26 -61.71
N HIS A 107 24.60 0.02 -62.44
CA HIS A 107 24.69 -0.63 -63.73
C HIS A 107 25.21 0.41 -64.74
N ARG A 108 26.53 0.44 -64.96
CA ARG A 108 27.17 0.74 -66.26
C ARG A 108 28.69 0.62 -66.24
#